data_AF-A0A8C5JG53-F1
#
_entry.id   AF-A0A8C5JG53-F1
#
_cell.length_a   1.000
_cell.length_b   1.000
_cell.length_c   1.000
_cell.angle_alpha   90.00
_cell.angle_beta   90.00
_cell.angle_gamma   90.00
#
_symmetry.space_group_name_H-M   'P 1'
#
loop_
_entity.id
_entity.type
_entity.pdbx_description
1 polymer ?
#
loop_
_entity_poly.entity_id
_entity_poly.type
_entity_poly.pdbx_seq_one_letter_code
_entity_poly.pdbx_strand_id
1 'polypeptide(L)'
;MAPCPAAPAPLLASLALLLHAALAAQHVPMLLWSTRRSQWNADTAVHEGKVVTEQELTSLLQPLLTQNSRNLVLFLQDRLSIDDFTYFSESYGNKNLFQNVQEILQSSPSSLVLPAVDCKATKHLLNILQESGDWKLTNVTNLSVSQLEVNASNPNLLVVQLPPLASDLKEISTLEAIAENDKIIGRVTMDLQERGIHFSVIYTAVRPSRISRRTDVVAELRRQLMATEEEESSSYPPLNVTIGNNTCILFYASNFSLKANNSVLIDLTNATFLAQNVDISASECTDSNTTLSLKYTRPVNGISSLEIRFLMTNKFYEVSARRWSTLDSVEIVQDGDKLAKFIVSGLSAPAEYSFHCQMVGTSNLYPARLDRDPRNSEAKNWDVFLSNLQIQGFNIINNQFSYASDCTGFFTPGIWMGLVTSIILLWILTYGIHMIMQLTTNNRFDDPKGPALSVPQTE
;
A
#
# COMPACT_ATOMS: atom_id res chain seq x y z
N MET A 1 -14.96 2.57 54.40
CA MET A 1 -14.65 3.85 53.75
C MET A 1 -13.15 4.08 53.84
N ALA A 2 -12.45 3.79 52.74
CA ALA A 2 -11.06 4.19 52.50
C ALA A 2 -10.97 4.44 50.98
N PRO A 3 -10.59 5.64 50.52
CA PRO A 3 -10.49 5.93 49.10
C PRO A 3 -9.14 5.42 48.56
N CYS A 4 -9.17 4.68 47.45
CA CYS A 4 -7.99 4.31 46.68
C CYS A 4 -7.57 5.47 45.75
N PRO A 5 -6.26 5.67 45.50
CA PRO A 5 -5.73 6.83 44.80
C PRO A 5 -5.91 6.73 43.29
N ALA A 6 -6.18 7.86 42.64
CA ALA A 6 -6.22 7.99 41.19
C ALA A 6 -4.80 8.01 40.61
N ALA A 7 -4.53 7.10 39.66
CA ALA A 7 -3.30 7.10 38.87
C ALA A 7 -3.42 8.05 37.67
N PRO A 8 -2.37 8.79 37.28
CA PRO A 8 -2.37 9.63 36.09
C PRO A 8 -1.93 8.80 34.89
N ALA A 9 -2.86 8.35 34.05
CA ALA A 9 -2.51 7.64 32.81
C ALA A 9 -3.41 7.93 31.58
N PRO A 10 -3.74 9.19 31.22
CA PRO A 10 -4.44 9.44 29.96
C PRO A 10 -3.49 9.70 28.76
N LEU A 11 -2.20 10.02 28.99
CA LEU A 11 -1.30 10.49 27.92
C LEU A 11 -0.50 9.38 27.20
N LEU A 12 -0.27 8.23 27.83
CA LEU A 12 0.36 7.07 27.17
C LEU A 12 -0.65 6.24 26.37
N ALA A 13 -1.92 6.27 26.76
CA ALA A 13 -3.01 5.57 26.06
C ALA A 13 -3.37 6.24 24.73
N SER A 14 -3.21 7.57 24.60
CA SER A 14 -3.50 8.30 23.36
C SER A 14 -2.44 8.06 22.28
N LEU A 15 -1.17 7.82 22.65
CA LEU A 15 -0.12 7.47 21.68
C LEU A 15 -0.23 6.02 21.20
N ALA A 16 -0.71 5.10 22.05
CA ALA A 16 -0.97 3.70 21.67
C ALA A 16 -2.25 3.55 20.82
N LEU A 17 -3.22 4.46 20.96
CA LEU A 17 -4.45 4.47 20.15
C LEU A 17 -4.19 4.87 18.67
N LEU A 18 -3.10 5.58 18.38
CA LEU A 18 -2.72 5.97 17.02
C LEU A 18 -2.06 4.83 16.22
N LEU A 19 -1.70 3.71 16.86
CA LEU A 19 -1.08 2.55 16.19
C LEU A 19 -2.00 1.35 15.97
N HIS A 20 -3.28 1.40 16.39
CA HIS A 20 -4.21 0.27 16.25
C HIS A 20 -5.49 0.60 15.48
N ALA A 21 -5.40 1.45 14.45
CA ALA A 21 -6.39 1.43 13.37
C ALA A 21 -6.04 0.31 12.38
N ALA A 22 -6.04 -0.93 12.87
CA ALA A 22 -5.95 -2.11 12.02
C ALA A 22 -7.21 -2.16 11.15
N LEU A 23 -7.00 -1.99 9.84
CA LEU A 23 -8.01 -2.14 8.79
C LEU A 23 -8.87 -3.39 9.06
N ALA A 24 -10.19 -3.28 8.90
CA ALA A 24 -11.01 -4.46 8.68
C ALA A 24 -10.71 -4.97 7.27
N ALA A 25 -9.70 -5.81 7.17
CA ALA A 25 -9.32 -6.37 5.90
C ALA A 25 -10.30 -7.50 5.56
N GLN A 26 -11.15 -7.30 4.56
CA GLN A 26 -12.01 -8.36 4.01
C GLN A 26 -11.19 -9.32 3.13
N HIS A 27 -10.11 -9.85 3.69
CA HIS A 27 -9.27 -10.84 3.01
C HIS A 27 -9.15 -12.10 3.87
N VAL A 28 -9.09 -13.23 3.20
CA VAL A 28 -8.88 -14.55 3.82
C VAL A 28 -7.56 -15.13 3.31
N PRO A 29 -6.84 -15.88 4.14
CA PRO A 29 -5.66 -16.60 3.68
C PRO A 29 -6.07 -17.75 2.76
N MET A 30 -5.19 -18.09 1.83
CA MET A 30 -5.33 -19.27 0.98
C MET A 30 -4.00 -20.02 0.93
N LEU A 31 -4.02 -21.28 1.36
CA LEU A 31 -2.87 -22.18 1.33
C LEU A 31 -3.09 -23.19 0.22
N LEU A 32 -2.09 -23.37 -0.63
CA LEU A 32 -2.10 -24.34 -1.71
C LEU A 32 -0.91 -25.28 -1.55
N TRP A 33 -1.14 -26.56 -1.76
CA TRP A 33 -0.06 -27.54 -1.81
C TRP A 33 -0.37 -28.67 -2.78
N SER A 34 0.69 -29.32 -3.23
CA SER A 34 0.59 -30.38 -4.21
C SER A 34 1.66 -31.44 -3.99
N THR A 35 1.26 -32.68 -4.28
CA THR A 35 2.15 -33.84 -4.36
C THR A 35 3.04 -33.83 -5.61
N ARG A 36 2.81 -32.90 -6.54
CA ARG A 36 3.60 -32.76 -7.78
C ARG A 36 4.64 -31.67 -7.65
N ARG A 37 5.81 -31.90 -8.24
CA ARG A 37 6.88 -30.90 -8.34
C ARG A 37 6.48 -29.79 -9.32
N SER A 38 7.02 -28.59 -9.06
CA SER A 38 6.97 -27.43 -9.97
C SER A 38 5.57 -27.02 -10.45
N GLN A 39 4.56 -27.06 -9.58
CA GLN A 39 3.23 -26.50 -9.91
C GLN A 39 3.19 -24.98 -9.71
N TRP A 40 3.86 -24.48 -8.68
CA TRP A 40 4.03 -23.06 -8.41
C TRP A 40 5.52 -22.73 -8.25
N ASN A 41 5.95 -21.60 -8.80
CA ASN A 41 7.32 -21.12 -8.60
C ASN A 41 7.42 -20.51 -7.20
N ALA A 42 8.43 -20.89 -6.41
CA ALA A 42 8.67 -20.28 -5.10
C ALA A 42 8.92 -18.77 -5.19
N ASP A 43 9.39 -18.28 -6.35
CA ASP A 43 9.67 -16.87 -6.63
C ASP A 43 8.42 -16.03 -6.95
N THR A 44 7.22 -16.61 -7.11
CA THR A 44 5.97 -15.82 -7.18
C THR A 44 5.50 -15.38 -5.79
N ALA A 45 6.45 -15.10 -4.89
CA ALA A 45 6.19 -14.50 -3.59
C ALA A 45 5.48 -13.17 -3.81
N VAL A 46 4.15 -13.21 -3.71
CA VAL A 46 3.30 -12.03 -3.70
C VAL A 46 3.84 -11.12 -2.61
N HIS A 47 4.31 -9.92 -2.99
CA HIS A 47 4.92 -8.97 -2.08
C HIS A 47 4.09 -8.83 -0.80
N GLU A 48 4.74 -8.84 0.37
CA GLU A 48 4.08 -8.68 1.66
C GLU A 48 3.14 -7.46 1.63
N GLY A 49 1.87 -7.67 1.96
CA GLY A 49 0.82 -6.65 1.97
C GLY A 49 0.02 -6.46 0.67
N LYS A 50 0.26 -7.24 -0.39
CA LYS A 50 -0.60 -7.25 -1.59
C LYS A 50 -1.81 -8.18 -1.40
N VAL A 51 -3.02 -7.66 -1.63
CA VAL A 51 -4.26 -8.47 -1.67
C VAL A 51 -4.43 -9.03 -3.09
N VAL A 52 -4.54 -10.35 -3.21
CA VAL A 52 -4.76 -11.03 -4.49
C VAL A 52 -6.21 -10.83 -4.93
N THR A 53 -6.38 -10.30 -6.14
CA THR A 53 -7.70 -10.07 -6.77
C THR A 53 -8.20 -11.34 -7.47
N GLU A 54 -9.47 -11.37 -7.87
CA GLU A 54 -10.07 -12.53 -8.57
C GLU A 54 -9.35 -12.89 -9.88
N GLN A 55 -8.94 -11.88 -10.66
CA GLN A 55 -8.22 -12.08 -11.93
C GLN A 55 -6.82 -12.67 -11.70
N GLU A 56 -6.11 -12.16 -10.69
CA GLU A 56 -4.79 -12.67 -10.31
C GLU A 56 -4.87 -14.06 -9.70
N LEU A 57 -5.92 -14.35 -8.92
CA LEU A 57 -6.17 -15.67 -8.38
C LEU A 57 -6.40 -16.68 -9.51
N THR A 58 -7.17 -16.30 -10.53
CA THR A 58 -7.45 -17.17 -11.69
C THR A 58 -6.17 -17.50 -12.47
N SER A 59 -5.27 -16.52 -12.65
CA SER A 59 -3.99 -16.78 -13.32
C SER A 59 -3.05 -17.65 -12.47
N LEU A 60 -3.06 -17.50 -11.15
CA LEU A 60 -2.29 -18.35 -10.21
C LEU A 60 -2.83 -19.79 -10.13
N LEU A 61 -4.13 -19.97 -10.35
CA LEU A 61 -4.77 -21.29 -10.38
C LEU A 61 -4.69 -21.95 -11.76
N GLN A 62 -4.39 -21.23 -12.84
CA GLN A 62 -4.32 -21.76 -14.20
C GLN A 62 -3.37 -22.98 -14.37
N PRO A 63 -2.18 -23.04 -13.73
CA PRO A 63 -1.32 -24.22 -13.77
C PRO A 63 -1.95 -25.47 -13.13
N LEU A 64 -2.89 -25.29 -12.19
CA LEU A 64 -3.65 -26.35 -11.54
C LEU A 64 -4.70 -26.95 -12.48
N LEU A 65 -5.34 -26.08 -13.27
CA LEU A 65 -6.49 -26.40 -14.13
C LEU A 65 -6.07 -27.04 -15.46
N THR A 66 -4.85 -26.77 -15.93
CA THR A 66 -4.35 -27.21 -17.24
C THR A 66 -3.76 -28.63 -17.27
N GLN A 67 -3.70 -29.33 -16.13
CA GLN A 67 -3.07 -30.67 -16.05
C GLN A 67 -4.04 -31.84 -16.34
N ASN A 68 -3.48 -32.98 -16.76
CA ASN A 68 -4.22 -34.14 -17.30
C ASN A 68 -4.80 -35.12 -16.27
N SER A 69 -4.44 -35.06 -14.98
CA SER A 69 -4.98 -35.95 -13.94
C SER A 69 -5.33 -35.12 -12.72
N ARG A 70 -6.61 -34.77 -12.60
CA ARG A 70 -7.08 -33.66 -11.78
C ARG A 70 -7.75 -34.19 -10.53
N ASN A 71 -7.01 -34.43 -9.45
CA ASN A 71 -7.63 -34.62 -8.15
C ASN A 71 -7.41 -33.33 -7.36
N LEU A 72 -8.47 -32.54 -7.22
CA LEU A 72 -8.44 -31.28 -6.50
C LEU A 72 -9.24 -31.43 -5.20
N VAL A 73 -8.64 -31.09 -4.07
CA VAL A 73 -9.31 -31.07 -2.78
C VAL A 73 -9.45 -29.61 -2.33
N LEU A 74 -10.66 -29.19 -2.02
CA LEU A 74 -10.97 -27.88 -1.48
C LEU A 74 -11.42 -28.04 -0.03
N PHE A 75 -10.57 -27.64 0.90
CA PHE A 75 -10.92 -27.50 2.32
C PHE A 75 -11.46 -26.09 2.56
N LEU A 76 -12.71 -26.01 3.01
CA LEU A 76 -13.42 -24.75 3.18
C LEU A 76 -13.89 -24.62 4.63
N GLN A 77 -13.39 -23.58 5.31
CA GLN A 77 -13.82 -23.21 6.66
C GLN A 77 -14.85 -22.07 6.64
N ASP A 78 -15.67 -21.97 7.68
CA ASP A 78 -16.56 -20.82 7.86
C ASP A 78 -15.75 -19.52 8.05
N ARG A 79 -14.74 -19.58 8.94
CA ARG A 79 -13.95 -18.41 9.35
C ARG A 79 -12.47 -18.73 9.52
N LEU A 80 -11.61 -17.95 8.88
CA LEU A 80 -10.14 -18.02 9.02
C LEU A 80 -9.50 -16.69 8.68
N SER A 81 -8.52 -16.26 9.47
CA SER A 81 -7.70 -15.08 9.20
C SER A 81 -6.21 -15.39 9.35
N ILE A 82 -5.35 -14.54 8.79
CA ILE A 82 -3.89 -14.69 8.94
C ILE A 82 -3.47 -14.61 10.42
N ASP A 83 -4.16 -13.78 11.20
CA ASP A 83 -3.91 -13.62 12.63
C ASP A 83 -4.21 -14.89 13.44
N ASP A 84 -5.07 -15.78 12.94
CA ASP A 84 -5.34 -17.04 13.63
C ASP A 84 -4.10 -17.94 13.60
N PHE A 85 -3.35 -17.95 12.51
CA PHE A 85 -2.12 -18.74 12.42
C PHE A 85 -1.04 -18.26 13.38
N THR A 86 -0.94 -16.94 13.62
CA THR A 86 0.05 -16.36 14.52
C THR A 86 -0.40 -16.39 15.99
N TYR A 87 -1.68 -16.12 16.25
CA TYR A 87 -2.24 -16.09 17.60
C TYR A 87 -2.30 -17.49 18.22
N PHE A 88 -2.64 -18.51 17.42
CA PHE A 88 -2.76 -19.89 17.88
C PHE A 88 -1.47 -20.72 17.74
N SER A 89 -0.40 -20.16 17.16
CA SER A 89 0.92 -20.83 17.13
C SER A 89 1.70 -20.69 18.44
N GLU A 90 1.54 -19.58 19.17
CA GLU A 90 2.39 -19.28 20.34
C GLU A 90 1.69 -19.34 21.70
N SER A 91 0.35 -19.17 21.77
CA SER A 91 -0.27 -18.73 23.03
C SER A 91 -0.87 -19.79 23.95
N TYR A 92 -1.00 -21.06 23.56
CA TYR A 92 -1.67 -22.05 24.42
C TYR A 92 -1.03 -23.45 24.43
N GLY A 93 -0.40 -23.78 25.56
CA GLY A 93 -0.17 -25.17 25.98
C GLY A 93 0.76 -26.01 25.12
N ASN A 94 1.98 -25.55 24.81
CA ASN A 94 3.07 -26.35 24.23
C ASN A 94 2.73 -27.18 22.96
N LYS A 95 1.58 -26.93 22.32
CA LYS A 95 1.06 -27.68 21.18
C LYS A 95 0.55 -26.70 20.13
N ASN A 96 1.14 -26.79 18.96
CA ASN A 96 0.72 -26.05 17.79
C ASN A 96 -0.61 -26.61 17.27
N LEU A 97 -1.63 -25.75 17.11
CA LEU A 97 -2.97 -26.14 16.67
C LEU A 97 -3.07 -26.38 15.16
N PHE A 98 -2.05 -25.97 14.39
CA PHE A 98 -1.94 -26.19 12.95
C PHE A 98 -0.77 -27.11 12.59
N GLN A 99 -0.43 -28.05 13.47
CA GLN A 99 0.75 -28.91 13.30
C GLN A 99 0.69 -29.72 12.00
N ASN A 100 -0.46 -30.33 11.67
CA ASN A 100 -0.58 -31.15 10.47
C ASN A 100 -0.47 -30.28 9.21
N VAL A 101 -1.16 -29.14 9.16
CA VAL A 101 -1.08 -28.20 8.03
C VAL A 101 0.35 -27.71 7.81
N GLN A 102 1.06 -27.37 8.89
CA GLN A 102 2.45 -26.92 8.82
C GLN A 102 3.38 -28.03 8.30
N GLU A 103 3.27 -29.25 8.81
CA GLU A 103 4.06 -30.39 8.36
C GLU A 103 3.77 -30.73 6.88
N ILE A 104 2.51 -30.66 6.45
CA ILE A 104 2.11 -30.89 5.06
C ILE A 104 2.75 -29.85 4.14
N LEU A 105 2.71 -28.56 4.50
CA LEU A 105 3.30 -27.50 3.68
C LEU A 105 4.82 -27.60 3.55
N GLN A 106 5.50 -28.04 4.61
CA GLN A 106 6.96 -28.25 4.63
C GLN A 106 7.39 -29.52 3.89
N SER A 107 6.59 -30.58 3.94
CA SER A 107 6.89 -31.87 3.29
C SER A 107 6.44 -31.94 1.83
N SER A 108 5.51 -31.07 1.41
CA SER A 108 4.95 -31.09 0.05
C SER A 108 5.98 -30.62 -1.00
N PRO A 109 6.08 -31.33 -2.16
CA PRO A 109 6.98 -30.95 -3.26
C PRO A 109 6.73 -29.58 -3.89
N SER A 110 5.52 -29.02 -3.76
CA SER A 110 5.17 -27.68 -4.19
C SER A 110 4.11 -27.11 -3.26
N SER A 111 4.36 -25.92 -2.71
CA SER A 111 3.44 -25.20 -1.85
C SER A 111 3.43 -23.70 -2.19
N LEU A 112 2.29 -23.05 -1.99
CA LEU A 112 2.07 -21.63 -2.21
C LEU A 112 1.21 -21.08 -1.08
N VAL A 113 1.67 -20.02 -0.44
CA VAL A 113 0.96 -19.34 0.64
C VAL A 113 0.54 -17.97 0.13
N LEU A 114 -0.76 -17.70 0.12
CA LEU A 114 -1.34 -16.40 -0.18
C LEU A 114 -1.89 -15.82 1.11
N PRO A 115 -1.17 -14.89 1.77
CA PRO A 115 -1.60 -14.34 3.06
C PRO A 115 -2.92 -13.58 3.01
N ALA A 116 -3.24 -12.97 1.87
CA ALA A 116 -4.43 -12.14 1.68
C ALA A 116 -5.05 -12.33 0.29
N VAL A 117 -6.22 -12.96 0.25
CA VAL A 117 -7.08 -13.10 -0.94
C VAL A 117 -8.40 -12.40 -0.68
N ASP A 118 -8.89 -11.63 -1.66
CA ASP A 118 -10.19 -10.94 -1.56
C ASP A 118 -11.33 -11.94 -1.28
N CYS A 119 -12.16 -11.67 -0.27
CA CYS A 119 -13.33 -12.49 0.06
C CYS A 119 -14.35 -12.59 -1.08
N LYS A 120 -14.40 -11.60 -2.00
CA LYS A 120 -15.23 -11.71 -3.21
C LYS A 120 -14.73 -12.84 -4.11
N ALA A 121 -13.42 -12.93 -4.30
CA ALA A 121 -12.79 -13.97 -5.11
C ALA A 121 -13.02 -15.36 -4.49
N THR A 122 -12.92 -15.52 -3.17
CA THR A 122 -13.15 -16.82 -2.52
C THR A 122 -14.60 -17.27 -2.55
N LYS A 123 -15.58 -16.35 -2.55
CA LYS A 123 -17.00 -16.68 -2.76
C LYS A 123 -17.27 -17.25 -4.15
N HIS A 124 -16.60 -16.74 -5.17
CA HIS A 124 -16.76 -17.20 -6.56
C HIS A 124 -15.85 -18.39 -6.91
N LEU A 125 -14.89 -18.75 -6.05
CA LEU A 125 -13.92 -19.81 -6.29
C LEU A 125 -14.53 -21.16 -6.66
N LEU A 126 -15.57 -21.61 -5.95
CA LEU A 126 -16.19 -22.90 -6.27
C LEU A 126 -16.84 -22.89 -7.67
N ASN A 127 -17.46 -21.79 -8.06
CA ASN A 127 -18.06 -21.63 -9.40
C ASN A 127 -16.96 -21.60 -10.47
N ILE A 128 -15.88 -20.85 -10.25
CA ILE A 128 -14.73 -20.78 -11.17
C ILE A 128 -14.12 -22.17 -11.37
N LEU A 129 -13.94 -22.93 -10.29
CA LEU A 129 -13.44 -24.30 -10.37
C LEU A 129 -14.42 -25.19 -11.16
N GLN A 130 -15.73 -25.11 -10.89
CA GLN A 130 -16.73 -25.90 -11.62
C GLN A 130 -16.80 -25.58 -13.11
N GLU A 131 -16.72 -24.30 -13.50
CA GLU A 131 -16.78 -23.86 -14.90
C GLU A 131 -15.49 -24.22 -15.67
N SER A 132 -14.36 -24.33 -14.96
CA SER A 132 -13.06 -24.60 -15.59
C SER A 132 -12.86 -26.03 -16.09
N GLY A 133 -13.75 -26.97 -15.77
CA GLY A 133 -13.64 -28.34 -16.28
C GLY A 133 -14.79 -29.28 -15.90
N ASP A 134 -14.86 -30.43 -16.56
CA ASP A 134 -15.87 -31.46 -16.31
C ASP A 134 -15.52 -32.29 -15.04
N TRP A 135 -15.68 -31.71 -13.86
CA TRP A 135 -15.34 -32.37 -12.58
C TRP A 135 -16.43 -33.33 -12.09
N LYS A 136 -16.03 -34.49 -11.55
CA LYS A 136 -16.89 -35.27 -10.65
C LYS A 136 -16.88 -34.61 -9.27
N LEU A 137 -17.88 -33.77 -8.99
CA LEU A 137 -18.03 -33.09 -7.70
C LEU A 137 -18.44 -34.10 -6.61
N THR A 138 -17.67 -34.17 -5.53
CA THR A 138 -18.04 -34.93 -4.33
C THR A 138 -18.00 -34.00 -3.12
N ASN A 139 -19.17 -33.72 -2.55
CA ASN A 139 -19.28 -32.95 -1.31
C ASN A 139 -19.16 -33.90 -0.13
N VAL A 140 -18.13 -33.73 0.70
CA VAL A 140 -17.90 -34.56 1.89
C VAL A 140 -18.31 -33.77 3.11
N THR A 141 -19.45 -34.14 3.69
CA THR A 141 -19.98 -33.59 4.94
C THR A 141 -19.78 -34.52 6.12
N ASN A 142 -19.62 -35.83 5.87
CA ASN A 142 -19.38 -36.83 6.91
C ASN A 142 -17.91 -37.26 6.89
N LEU A 143 -17.26 -37.14 8.04
CA LEU A 143 -15.80 -37.17 8.26
C LEU A 143 -15.14 -38.55 8.00
N SER A 144 -15.89 -39.51 7.45
CA SER A 144 -15.40 -40.83 7.05
C SER A 144 -15.03 -40.84 5.56
N VAL A 145 -13.78 -40.48 5.30
CA VAL A 145 -13.08 -40.51 4.00
C VAL A 145 -13.05 -41.92 3.36
N SER A 146 -13.38 -42.95 4.15
CA SER A 146 -13.43 -44.36 3.77
C SER A 146 -14.39 -44.67 2.60
N GLN A 147 -15.33 -43.78 2.28
CA GLN A 147 -16.33 -43.97 1.20
C GLN A 147 -16.01 -43.20 -0.09
N LEU A 148 -14.83 -42.57 -0.19
CA LEU A 148 -14.46 -41.77 -1.35
C LEU A 148 -13.97 -42.64 -2.53
N GLU A 149 -14.86 -42.84 -3.49
CA GLU A 149 -14.55 -43.36 -4.83
C GLU A 149 -13.85 -42.29 -5.68
N VAL A 150 -12.58 -42.03 -5.38
CA VAL A 150 -11.72 -41.14 -6.17
C VAL A 150 -11.10 -41.98 -7.29
N ASN A 151 -11.63 -41.86 -8.51
CA ASN A 151 -11.10 -42.57 -9.67
C ASN A 151 -9.83 -41.88 -10.17
N ALA A 152 -8.73 -42.63 -10.31
CA ALA A 152 -7.45 -42.10 -10.77
C ALA A 152 -7.47 -41.52 -12.21
N SER A 153 -8.47 -41.89 -13.01
CA SER A 153 -8.54 -41.57 -14.45
C SER A 153 -9.41 -40.36 -14.81
N ASN A 154 -10.35 -39.95 -13.95
CA ASN A 154 -11.24 -38.82 -14.21
C ASN A 154 -10.92 -37.65 -13.28
N PRO A 155 -11.14 -36.40 -13.71
CA PRO A 155 -10.98 -35.24 -12.85
C PRO A 155 -12.02 -35.23 -11.72
N ASN A 156 -11.56 -35.26 -10.47
CA ASN A 156 -12.39 -35.23 -9.27
C ASN A 156 -12.18 -33.92 -8.51
N LEU A 157 -13.26 -33.26 -8.14
CA LEU A 157 -13.27 -32.10 -7.26
C LEU A 157 -13.91 -32.50 -5.93
N LEU A 158 -13.09 -32.57 -4.88
CA LEU A 158 -13.50 -32.95 -3.55
C LEU A 158 -13.68 -31.70 -2.69
N VAL A 159 -14.92 -31.38 -2.32
CA VAL A 159 -15.19 -30.23 -1.44
C VAL A 159 -15.43 -30.75 -0.03
N VAL A 160 -14.51 -30.44 0.87
CA VAL A 160 -14.56 -30.81 2.29
C VAL A 160 -14.93 -29.57 3.10
N GLN A 161 -16.18 -29.53 3.56
CA GLN A 161 -16.64 -28.47 4.46
C GLN A 161 -16.22 -28.84 5.88
N LEU A 162 -15.34 -28.02 6.46
CA LEU A 162 -14.85 -28.22 7.81
C LEU A 162 -15.90 -27.75 8.83
N PRO A 163 -15.98 -28.40 10.01
CA PRO A 163 -16.86 -27.98 11.09
C PRO A 163 -16.81 -26.46 11.35
N PRO A 164 -17.97 -25.78 11.44
CA PRO A 164 -18.02 -24.35 11.66
C PRO A 164 -17.53 -23.99 13.07
N LEU A 165 -16.83 -22.88 13.20
CA LEU A 165 -16.43 -22.35 14.51
C LEU A 165 -17.68 -21.78 15.22
N ALA A 166 -17.95 -22.25 16.43
CA ALA A 166 -19.08 -21.77 17.24
C ALA A 166 -18.95 -20.26 17.51
N SER A 167 -20.06 -19.52 17.38
CA SER A 167 -20.10 -18.05 17.58
C SER A 167 -20.24 -17.63 19.04
N ASP A 168 -20.23 -18.57 19.99
CA ASP A 168 -20.41 -18.29 21.42
C ASP A 168 -19.08 -18.05 22.15
N LEU A 169 -19.14 -17.13 23.11
CA LEU A 169 -18.08 -16.43 23.86
C LEU A 169 -17.06 -17.29 24.65
N LYS A 170 -16.85 -18.56 24.30
CA LYS A 170 -15.85 -19.42 24.96
C LYS A 170 -14.70 -19.73 23.99
N GLU A 171 -13.59 -19.01 24.18
CA GLU A 171 -12.30 -19.23 23.46
C GLU A 171 -11.87 -20.71 23.44
N ILE A 172 -12.22 -21.48 24.47
CA ILE A 172 -11.91 -22.91 24.58
C ILE A 172 -12.60 -23.74 23.48
N SER A 173 -13.85 -23.43 23.15
CA SER A 173 -14.61 -24.17 22.13
C SER A 173 -14.11 -23.89 20.70
N THR A 174 -13.59 -22.70 20.45
CA THR A 174 -12.97 -22.34 19.17
C THR A 174 -11.61 -23.01 18.98
N LEU A 175 -10.83 -23.16 20.05
CA LEU A 175 -9.54 -23.86 20.02
C LEU A 175 -9.72 -25.35 19.70
N GLU A 176 -10.68 -26.00 20.36
CA GLU A 176 -11.01 -27.41 20.09
C GLU A 176 -11.50 -27.61 18.65
N ALA A 177 -12.32 -26.70 18.13
CA ALA A 177 -12.79 -26.76 16.75
C ALA A 177 -11.65 -26.61 15.72
N ILE A 178 -10.69 -25.70 15.96
CA ILE A 178 -9.52 -25.53 15.09
C ILE A 178 -8.62 -26.77 15.14
N ALA A 179 -8.38 -27.33 16.33
CA ALA A 179 -7.59 -28.55 16.49
C ALA A 179 -8.23 -29.75 15.78
N GLU A 180 -9.55 -29.90 15.86
CA GLU A 180 -10.26 -30.94 15.11
C GLU A 180 -10.17 -30.71 13.61
N ASN A 181 -10.27 -29.47 13.14
CA ASN A 181 -10.10 -29.14 11.72
C ASN A 181 -8.70 -29.52 11.20
N ASP A 182 -7.64 -29.23 11.95
CA ASP A 182 -6.27 -29.62 11.59
C ASP A 182 -6.11 -31.15 11.52
N LYS A 183 -6.69 -31.90 12.47
CA LYS A 183 -6.72 -33.38 12.43
C LYS A 183 -7.45 -33.92 11.21
N ILE A 184 -8.54 -33.28 10.80
CA ILE A 184 -9.31 -33.69 9.61
C ILE A 184 -8.49 -33.49 8.35
N ILE A 185 -7.86 -32.33 8.20
CA ILE A 185 -6.97 -32.03 7.07
C ILE A 185 -5.83 -33.04 7.02
N GLY A 186 -5.20 -33.32 8.16
CA GLY A 186 -4.17 -34.34 8.30
C GLY A 186 -4.64 -35.72 7.84
N ARG A 187 -5.75 -36.22 8.40
CA ARG A 187 -6.30 -37.54 8.05
C ARG A 187 -6.64 -37.68 6.56
N VAL A 188 -7.34 -36.70 5.99
CA VAL A 188 -7.73 -36.73 4.57
C VAL A 188 -6.50 -36.73 3.67
N THR A 189 -5.50 -35.92 3.99
CA THR A 189 -4.26 -35.80 3.21
C THR A 189 -3.45 -37.09 3.29
N MET A 190 -3.32 -37.68 4.49
CA MET A 190 -2.65 -38.96 4.71
C MET A 190 -3.35 -40.10 3.95
N ASP A 191 -4.68 -40.21 4.04
CA ASP A 191 -5.45 -41.25 3.34
C ASP A 191 -5.25 -41.18 1.81
N LEU A 192 -5.23 -39.98 1.24
CA LEU A 192 -5.01 -39.80 -0.20
C LEU A 192 -3.57 -40.16 -0.60
N GLN A 193 -2.60 -39.86 0.26
CA GLN A 193 -1.19 -40.17 0.05
C GLN A 193 -0.92 -41.68 0.17
N GLU A 194 -1.52 -42.37 1.16
CA GLU A 194 -1.41 -43.83 1.32
C GLU A 194 -2.01 -44.60 0.13
N ARG A 195 -3.05 -44.06 -0.50
CA ARG A 195 -3.65 -44.60 -1.72
C ARG A 195 -2.83 -44.33 -2.98
N GLY A 196 -1.72 -43.59 -2.88
CA GLY A 196 -0.84 -43.26 -4.00
C GLY A 196 -1.47 -42.34 -5.05
N ILE A 197 -2.49 -41.56 -4.67
CA ILE A 197 -3.19 -40.66 -5.59
C ILE A 197 -2.43 -39.33 -5.62
N HIS A 198 -2.12 -38.83 -6.82
CA HIS A 198 -1.62 -37.47 -6.97
C HIS A 198 -2.77 -36.48 -6.89
N PHE A 199 -2.71 -35.58 -5.91
CA PHE A 199 -3.68 -34.52 -5.70
C PHE A 199 -3.01 -33.17 -5.45
N SER A 200 -3.80 -32.12 -5.66
CA SER A 200 -3.52 -30.76 -5.24
C SER A 200 -4.63 -30.29 -4.30
N VAL A 201 -4.28 -29.40 -3.38
CA VAL A 201 -5.20 -28.93 -2.35
C VAL A 201 -5.24 -27.41 -2.32
N ILE A 202 -6.44 -26.88 -2.08
CA ILE A 202 -6.70 -25.49 -1.73
C ILE A 202 -7.37 -25.47 -0.35
N TYR A 203 -6.79 -24.73 0.59
CA TYR A 203 -7.36 -24.50 1.91
C TYR A 203 -7.64 -23.02 2.10
N THR A 204 -8.90 -22.67 2.36
CA THR A 204 -9.34 -21.28 2.54
C THR A 204 -10.63 -21.19 3.36
N ALA A 205 -11.14 -19.98 3.57
CA ALA A 205 -12.38 -19.74 4.30
C ALA A 205 -13.34 -18.81 3.54
N VAL A 206 -14.61 -18.87 3.92
CA VAL A 206 -15.67 -18.02 3.34
C VAL A 206 -15.61 -16.59 3.87
N ARG A 207 -15.19 -16.41 5.13
CA ARG A 207 -15.14 -15.12 5.82
C ARG A 207 -13.91 -15.02 6.72
N PRO A 208 -13.44 -13.80 7.04
CA PRO A 208 -12.41 -13.62 8.07
C PRO A 208 -13.00 -13.87 9.46
N SER A 209 -12.22 -14.47 10.36
CA SER A 209 -12.62 -14.71 11.76
C SER A 209 -12.69 -13.42 12.58
N ARG A 210 -11.84 -12.44 12.26
CA ARG A 210 -11.82 -11.11 12.87
C ARG A 210 -12.26 -10.07 11.84
N ILE A 211 -13.48 -9.55 12.03
CA ILE A 211 -13.95 -8.36 11.32
C ILE A 211 -13.71 -7.18 12.26
N SER A 212 -12.76 -6.30 11.94
CA SER A 212 -12.63 -5.02 12.66
C SER A 212 -13.95 -4.26 12.48
N ARG A 213 -14.78 -4.21 13.52
CA ARG A 213 -16.10 -3.57 13.47
C ARG A 213 -15.93 -2.05 13.42
N ARG A 214 -15.71 -1.50 12.23
CA ARG A 214 -16.10 -0.12 11.90
C ARG A 214 -16.11 0.14 10.38
N THR A 215 -17.27 0.65 9.94
CA THR A 215 -17.56 1.52 8.77
C THR A 215 -17.60 0.95 7.34
N ASP A 216 -18.82 0.84 6.81
CA ASP A 216 -19.21 0.78 5.38
C ASP A 216 -19.04 2.13 4.63
N VAL A 217 -17.98 2.90 4.91
CA VAL A 217 -17.72 4.18 4.20
C VAL A 217 -16.28 4.30 3.66
N VAL A 218 -15.49 3.21 3.69
CA VAL A 218 -14.05 3.28 3.36
C VAL A 218 -13.62 2.24 2.32
N ALA A 219 -14.49 1.94 1.36
CA ALA A 219 -14.16 1.06 0.23
C ALA A 219 -13.54 1.80 -0.97
N GLU A 220 -13.25 3.09 -0.85
CA GLU A 220 -12.61 3.91 -1.90
C GLU A 220 -11.15 4.30 -1.61
N LEU A 221 -10.55 3.84 -0.50
CA LEU A 221 -9.17 4.20 -0.18
C LEU A 221 -8.15 3.22 -0.79
N ARG A 222 -7.98 3.29 -2.12
CA ARG A 222 -6.63 3.15 -2.71
C ARG A 222 -5.78 4.28 -2.12
N ARG A 223 -4.49 4.02 -1.83
CA ARG A 223 -3.54 4.96 -1.18
C ARG A 223 -3.77 6.42 -1.59
N GLN A 224 -4.54 7.15 -0.79
CA GLN A 224 -4.71 8.59 -0.88
C GLN A 224 -4.27 9.15 0.47
N LEU A 225 -3.07 9.74 0.53
CA LEU A 225 -2.69 10.73 1.54
C LEU A 225 -3.81 11.75 1.62
N MET A 226 -4.38 12.03 2.81
CA MET A 226 -5.50 13.00 3.05
C MET A 226 -5.89 13.74 1.78
N ALA A 227 -6.60 13.05 0.89
CA ALA A 227 -7.13 13.68 -0.29
C ALA A 227 -8.25 14.54 0.29
N THR A 228 -8.14 15.85 0.08
CA THR A 228 -9.35 16.66 0.03
C THR A 228 -10.32 15.89 -0.85
N GLU A 229 -11.55 15.67 -0.37
CA GLU A 229 -12.62 15.00 -1.11
C GLU A 229 -12.51 15.41 -2.58
N GLU A 230 -12.53 14.44 -3.50
CA GLU A 230 -12.54 14.70 -4.93
C GLU A 230 -13.70 15.65 -5.21
N GLU A 231 -13.39 16.95 -5.30
CA GLU A 231 -14.28 17.88 -5.96
C GLU A 231 -14.38 17.35 -7.38
N GLU A 232 -15.57 16.86 -7.72
CA GLU A 232 -16.03 16.58 -9.08
C GLU A 232 -15.68 17.79 -9.97
N SER A 233 -14.46 17.84 -10.48
CA SER A 233 -14.02 18.83 -11.46
C SER A 233 -13.66 18.06 -12.71
N SER A 234 -14.65 17.97 -13.58
CA SER A 234 -14.56 17.61 -15.01
C SER A 234 -13.15 17.23 -15.48
N SER A 235 -12.79 15.95 -15.40
CA SER A 235 -11.45 15.50 -15.80
C SER A 235 -11.33 15.57 -17.32
N TYR A 236 -10.63 16.61 -17.80
CA TYR A 236 -10.21 16.72 -19.19
C TYR A 236 -8.89 15.94 -19.41
N PRO A 237 -8.65 15.43 -20.63
CA PRO A 237 -7.43 14.66 -20.90
C PRO A 237 -6.17 15.53 -20.75
N PRO A 238 -5.03 14.93 -20.38
CA PRO A 238 -3.75 15.63 -20.33
C PRO A 238 -3.32 16.08 -21.73
N LEU A 239 -2.57 17.19 -21.79
CA LEU A 239 -1.92 17.65 -23.00
C LEU A 239 -0.78 16.70 -23.34
N ASN A 240 -0.80 16.15 -24.55
CA ASN A 240 0.27 15.29 -25.06
C ASN A 240 1.04 15.97 -26.21
N VAL A 241 2.36 15.98 -26.10
CA VAL A 241 3.25 16.43 -27.17
C VAL A 241 3.83 15.21 -27.85
N THR A 242 3.57 15.07 -29.14
CA THR A 242 4.08 13.98 -29.98
C THR A 242 5.17 14.50 -30.91
N ILE A 243 6.31 13.82 -30.94
CA ILE A 243 7.37 14.05 -31.91
C ILE A 243 7.54 12.75 -32.69
N GLY A 244 7.07 12.75 -33.95
CA GLY A 244 6.95 11.55 -34.75
C GLY A 244 5.84 10.62 -34.23
N ASN A 245 6.18 9.34 -34.01
CA ASN A 245 5.22 8.32 -33.53
C ASN A 245 5.16 8.16 -32.00
N ASN A 246 6.06 8.81 -31.26
CA ASN A 246 6.16 8.65 -29.82
C ASN A 246 5.70 9.92 -29.08
N THR A 247 5.00 9.72 -27.97
CA THR A 247 4.61 10.77 -27.03
C THR A 247 5.82 11.11 -26.17
N CYS A 248 6.27 12.36 -26.25
CA CYS A 248 7.45 12.79 -25.52
C CYS A 248 7.11 13.43 -24.19
N ILE A 249 6.14 14.36 -24.17
CA ILE A 249 5.78 15.11 -22.96
C ILE A 249 4.29 14.93 -22.70
N LEU A 250 3.96 14.66 -21.43
CA LEU A 250 2.61 14.73 -20.91
C LEU A 250 2.55 15.84 -19.86
N PHE A 251 1.53 16.68 -19.97
CA PHE A 251 1.32 17.83 -19.10
C PHE A 251 -0.15 17.92 -18.68
N TYR A 252 -0.38 18.11 -17.39
CA TYR A 252 -1.71 18.25 -16.80
C TYR A 252 -1.66 19.22 -15.63
N ALA A 253 -2.69 20.03 -15.47
CA ALA A 253 -2.91 20.88 -14.30
C ALA A 253 -4.41 21.15 -14.19
N SER A 254 -4.97 21.19 -12.97
CA SER A 254 -6.38 21.51 -12.76
C SER A 254 -6.68 23.01 -12.91
N ASN A 255 -5.73 23.85 -12.53
CA ASN A 255 -5.75 25.29 -12.72
C ASN A 255 -4.40 25.71 -13.26
N PHE A 256 -4.40 26.42 -14.38
CA PHE A 256 -3.23 27.05 -14.95
C PHE A 256 -3.50 28.54 -15.17
N SER A 257 -3.13 29.35 -14.18
CA SER A 257 -3.36 30.78 -14.20
C SER A 257 -2.07 31.57 -13.97
N LEU A 258 -2.01 32.72 -14.63
CA LEU A 258 -0.93 33.68 -14.51
C LEU A 258 -1.49 35.02 -14.09
N LYS A 259 -0.70 35.82 -13.39
CA LYS A 259 -1.03 37.19 -13.07
C LYS A 259 0.06 38.13 -13.57
N ALA A 260 -0.28 38.95 -14.56
CA ALA A 260 0.61 39.94 -15.15
C ALA A 260 0.44 41.30 -14.47
N ASN A 261 1.55 42.01 -14.24
CA ASN A 261 1.62 43.34 -13.63
C ASN A 261 0.76 43.47 -12.37
N ASN A 262 0.70 42.40 -11.57
CA ASN A 262 -0.06 42.30 -10.32
C ASN A 262 -1.57 42.64 -10.40
N SER A 263 -2.16 42.71 -11.60
CA SER A 263 -3.54 43.18 -11.80
C SER A 263 -4.32 42.36 -12.84
N VAL A 264 -3.65 41.89 -13.90
CA VAL A 264 -4.31 41.15 -14.97
C VAL A 264 -4.18 39.65 -14.71
N LEU A 265 -5.29 39.01 -14.35
CA LEU A 265 -5.35 37.55 -14.26
C LEU A 265 -5.61 36.96 -15.65
N ILE A 266 -4.81 35.96 -16.02
CA ILE A 266 -4.88 35.23 -17.28
C ILE A 266 -5.11 33.76 -16.92
N ASP A 267 -6.30 33.25 -17.19
CA ASP A 267 -6.60 31.83 -17.04
C ASP A 267 -6.36 31.12 -18.38
N LEU A 268 -5.42 30.18 -18.38
CA LEU A 268 -5.01 29.42 -19.56
C LEU A 268 -5.59 28.00 -19.57
N THR A 269 -6.23 27.57 -18.48
CA THR A 269 -6.70 26.20 -18.26
C THR A 269 -7.63 25.70 -19.36
N ASN A 270 -8.64 26.50 -19.72
CA ASN A 270 -9.60 26.14 -20.75
C ASN A 270 -8.93 26.13 -22.14
N ALA A 271 -8.03 27.09 -22.40
CA ALA A 271 -7.30 27.17 -23.66
C ALA A 271 -6.34 25.98 -23.87
N THR A 272 -5.71 25.49 -22.80
CA THR A 272 -4.76 24.37 -22.86
C THR A 272 -5.43 23.01 -22.99
N PHE A 273 -6.40 22.71 -22.13
CA PHE A 273 -6.85 21.34 -21.95
C PHE A 273 -8.21 21.04 -22.59
N LEU A 274 -9.13 22.01 -22.57
CA LEU A 274 -10.50 21.82 -23.08
C LEU A 274 -10.58 22.19 -24.57
N ALA A 275 -10.14 23.40 -24.93
CA ALA A 275 -10.18 23.89 -26.29
C ALA A 275 -8.96 23.46 -27.13
N GLN A 276 -7.85 23.08 -26.49
CA GLN A 276 -6.58 22.73 -27.14
C GLN A 276 -6.12 23.75 -28.20
N ASN A 277 -6.42 25.04 -28.00
CA ASN A 277 -6.05 26.14 -28.89
C ASN A 277 -4.63 26.65 -28.65
N VAL A 278 -3.74 25.78 -28.17
CA VAL A 278 -2.35 26.09 -27.81
C VAL A 278 -1.41 25.61 -28.90
N ASP A 279 -0.51 26.47 -29.35
CA ASP A 279 0.54 26.10 -30.29
C ASP A 279 1.73 25.48 -29.53
N ILE A 280 1.95 24.19 -29.77
CA ILE A 280 2.99 23.37 -29.15
C ILE A 280 4.18 23.09 -30.09
N SER A 281 4.19 23.67 -31.29
CA SER A 281 5.16 23.36 -32.35
C SER A 281 6.62 23.67 -32.00
N ALA A 282 6.85 24.57 -31.04
CA ALA A 282 8.18 24.91 -30.53
C ALA A 282 8.66 23.99 -29.40
N SER A 283 7.92 22.92 -29.08
CA SER A 283 8.35 21.96 -28.06
C SER A 283 9.43 21.03 -28.61
N GLU A 284 10.52 20.86 -27.86
CA GLU A 284 11.68 20.08 -28.26
C GLU A 284 11.92 18.92 -27.28
N CYS A 285 12.27 17.77 -27.82
CA CYS A 285 12.58 16.59 -27.02
C CYS A 285 13.86 15.93 -27.45
N THR A 286 14.79 15.81 -26.49
CA THR A 286 16.03 15.06 -26.64
C THR A 286 16.20 14.15 -25.43
N ASP A 287 17.09 13.15 -25.53
CA ASP A 287 17.30 12.19 -24.44
C ASP A 287 17.78 12.84 -23.13
N SER A 288 18.44 14.00 -23.23
CA SER A 288 18.98 14.75 -22.09
C SER A 288 18.15 15.96 -21.71
N ASN A 289 17.56 16.68 -22.66
CA ASN A 289 16.85 17.93 -22.42
C ASN A 289 15.49 17.92 -23.13
N THR A 290 14.45 18.35 -22.45
CA THR A 290 13.11 18.47 -23.03
C THR A 290 12.54 19.84 -22.69
N THR A 291 12.01 20.53 -23.69
CA THR A 291 11.40 21.84 -23.54
C THR A 291 9.96 21.77 -24.01
N LEU A 292 9.01 21.95 -23.09
CA LEU A 292 7.59 22.12 -23.42
C LEU A 292 7.35 23.59 -23.70
N SER A 293 7.02 23.96 -24.93
CA SER A 293 6.62 25.34 -25.28
C SER A 293 5.11 25.40 -25.53
N LEU A 294 4.43 26.28 -24.80
CA LEU A 294 3.01 26.55 -24.92
C LEU A 294 2.80 27.98 -25.38
N LYS A 295 2.40 28.17 -26.64
CA LYS A 295 2.20 29.49 -27.23
C LYS A 295 0.72 29.81 -27.42
N TYR A 296 0.30 30.96 -26.91
CA TYR A 296 -1.07 31.48 -26.97
C TYR A 296 -1.13 32.77 -27.78
N THR A 297 -2.10 32.85 -28.69
CA THR A 297 -2.39 34.07 -29.45
C THR A 297 -3.48 34.88 -28.77
N ARG A 298 -3.21 36.15 -28.47
CA ARG A 298 -4.15 37.10 -27.85
C ARG A 298 -4.87 36.54 -26.59
N PRO A 299 -4.13 36.13 -25.55
CA PRO A 299 -4.74 35.57 -24.33
C PRO A 299 -5.58 36.60 -23.55
N VAL A 300 -5.19 37.88 -23.56
CA VAL A 300 -5.91 38.99 -22.91
C VAL A 300 -5.71 40.30 -23.67
N ASN A 301 -6.61 41.27 -23.44
CA ASN A 301 -6.48 42.60 -24.01
C ASN A 301 -5.17 43.26 -23.54
N GLY A 302 -4.28 43.58 -24.48
CA GLY A 302 -2.97 44.18 -24.21
C GLY A 302 -1.78 43.22 -24.31
N ILE A 303 -2.00 41.92 -24.54
CA ILE A 303 -0.94 40.94 -24.82
C ILE A 303 -1.27 40.27 -26.17
N SER A 304 -0.38 40.44 -27.15
CA SER A 304 -0.59 39.92 -28.51
C SER A 304 -0.18 38.45 -28.64
N SER A 305 0.92 38.04 -27.99
CA SER A 305 1.34 36.65 -27.90
C SER A 305 1.99 36.36 -26.56
N LEU A 306 1.72 35.17 -26.00
CA LEU A 306 2.33 34.71 -24.76
C LEU A 306 2.86 33.30 -24.98
N GLU A 307 4.15 33.08 -24.75
CA GLU A 307 4.78 31.76 -24.84
C GLU A 307 5.33 31.36 -23.47
N ILE A 308 5.03 30.15 -23.03
CA ILE A 308 5.47 29.62 -21.74
C ILE A 308 6.30 28.36 -22.00
N ARG A 309 7.54 28.37 -21.54
CA ARG A 309 8.49 27.27 -21.74
C ARG A 309 8.82 26.60 -20.42
N PHE A 310 8.63 25.29 -20.34
CA PHE A 310 9.09 24.46 -19.23
C PHE A 310 10.35 23.71 -19.67
N LEU A 311 11.49 24.04 -19.08
CA LEU A 311 12.78 23.44 -19.41
C LEU A 311 13.09 22.34 -18.40
N MET A 312 13.08 21.10 -18.86
CA MET A 312 13.40 19.92 -18.06
C MET A 312 14.69 19.27 -18.54
N THR A 313 15.49 18.75 -17.62
CA THR A 313 16.71 17.98 -17.94
C THR A 313 16.71 16.62 -17.28
N ASN A 314 17.38 15.68 -17.92
CA ASN A 314 17.53 14.29 -17.51
C ASN A 314 19.00 14.00 -17.24
N LYS A 315 19.37 13.86 -15.97
CA LYS A 315 20.75 13.65 -15.53
C LYS A 315 20.89 12.35 -14.77
N PHE A 316 21.97 11.62 -15.04
CA PHE A 316 22.33 10.45 -14.26
C PHE A 316 23.09 10.88 -13.00
N TYR A 317 22.60 10.46 -11.83
CA TYR A 317 23.23 10.76 -10.55
C TYR A 317 23.88 9.49 -9.98
N GLU A 318 25.21 9.48 -9.91
CA GLU A 318 26.03 8.33 -9.48
C GLU A 318 25.61 7.80 -8.11
N VAL A 319 25.35 8.68 -7.14
CA VAL A 319 24.95 8.31 -5.76
C VAL A 319 23.66 7.49 -5.73
N SER A 320 22.72 7.80 -6.62
CA SER A 320 21.45 7.08 -6.72
C SER A 320 21.48 5.93 -7.72
N ALA A 321 22.54 5.83 -8.53
CA ALA A 321 22.66 4.97 -9.70
C ALA A 321 21.42 5.03 -10.63
N ARG A 322 20.76 6.19 -10.72
CA ARG A 322 19.51 6.38 -11.46
C ARG A 322 19.51 7.71 -12.22
N ARG A 323 18.68 7.77 -13.26
CA ARG A 323 18.39 8.98 -14.03
C ARG A 323 17.26 9.77 -13.36
N TRP A 324 17.46 11.06 -13.20
CA TRP A 324 16.49 11.97 -12.61
C TRP A 324 16.12 13.05 -13.63
N SER A 325 14.82 13.25 -13.77
CA SER A 325 14.22 14.36 -14.50
C SER A 325 14.02 15.52 -13.54
N THR A 326 14.63 16.67 -13.83
CA THR A 326 14.46 17.91 -13.07
C THR A 326 13.82 18.97 -13.96
N LEU A 327 12.82 19.69 -13.43
CA LEU A 327 12.38 20.94 -14.05
C LEU A 327 13.33 22.03 -13.58
N ASP A 328 14.15 22.56 -14.49
CA ASP A 328 15.23 23.49 -14.14
C ASP A 328 14.74 24.94 -14.13
N SER A 329 13.95 25.32 -15.13
CA SER A 329 13.40 26.68 -15.23
C SER A 329 12.08 26.73 -15.99
N VAL A 330 11.25 27.70 -15.61
CA VAL A 330 10.06 28.11 -16.36
C VAL A 330 10.32 29.49 -16.93
N GLU A 331 10.09 29.67 -18.22
CA GLU A 331 10.30 30.93 -18.92
C GLU A 331 8.98 31.41 -19.52
N ILE A 332 8.65 32.69 -19.35
CA ILE A 332 7.48 33.34 -19.93
C ILE A 332 7.97 34.41 -20.89
N VAL A 333 7.65 34.28 -22.17
CA VAL A 333 7.96 35.24 -23.22
C VAL A 333 6.68 35.98 -23.63
N GLN A 334 6.59 37.25 -23.27
CA GLN A 334 5.52 38.13 -23.70
C GLN A 334 5.92 38.87 -24.98
N ASP A 335 5.04 38.83 -25.98
CA ASP A 335 5.13 39.58 -27.24
C ASP A 335 6.46 39.39 -27.99
N GLY A 336 7.15 38.27 -27.79
CA GLY A 336 8.43 37.93 -28.40
C GLY A 336 9.67 38.58 -27.75
N ASP A 337 9.50 39.71 -27.05
CA ASP A 337 10.63 40.53 -26.59
C ASP A 337 10.85 40.46 -25.07
N LYS A 338 9.80 40.24 -24.28
CA LYS A 338 9.88 40.28 -22.81
C LYS A 338 9.99 38.87 -22.23
N LEU A 339 11.21 38.45 -21.91
CA LEU A 339 11.49 37.16 -21.27
C LEU A 339 11.52 37.32 -19.75
N ALA A 340 10.63 36.62 -19.04
CA ALA A 340 10.65 36.44 -17.58
C ALA A 340 11.09 35.01 -17.25
N LYS A 341 12.16 34.86 -16.47
CA LYS A 341 12.74 33.56 -16.11
C LYS A 341 12.53 33.24 -14.63
N PHE A 342 12.05 32.04 -14.38
CA PHE A 342 11.88 31.46 -13.06
C PHE A 342 12.76 30.23 -12.90
N ILE A 343 13.57 30.20 -11.86
CA ILE A 343 14.37 29.04 -11.46
C ILE A 343 13.48 28.17 -10.58
N VAL A 344 13.51 26.87 -10.80
CA VAL A 344 12.65 25.96 -10.06
C VAL A 344 13.48 25.18 -9.05
N SER A 345 13.08 25.24 -7.79
CA SER A 345 13.72 24.54 -6.69
C SER A 345 12.80 23.42 -6.20
N GLY A 346 13.23 22.17 -6.27
CA GLY A 346 12.51 21.03 -5.68
C GLY A 346 11.52 20.28 -6.59
N LEU A 347 11.54 20.53 -7.91
CA LEU A 347 10.76 19.76 -8.89
C LEU A 347 11.67 18.74 -9.56
N SER A 348 11.86 17.60 -8.90
CA SER A 348 12.68 16.49 -9.39
C SER A 348 11.96 15.16 -9.18
N ALA A 349 11.99 14.29 -10.18
CA ALA A 349 11.50 12.92 -10.10
C ALA A 349 12.47 11.97 -10.79
N PRO A 350 12.52 10.67 -10.43
CA PRO A 350 13.16 9.66 -11.26
C PRO A 350 12.60 9.70 -12.68
N ALA A 351 13.45 9.48 -13.69
CA ALA A 351 13.05 9.60 -15.10
C ALA A 351 11.97 8.60 -15.53
N GLU A 352 11.74 7.52 -14.77
CA GLU A 352 10.64 6.59 -15.00
C GLU A 352 9.29 7.07 -14.44
N TYR A 353 9.29 8.10 -13.59
CA TYR A 353 8.11 8.57 -12.86
C TYR A 353 7.63 9.91 -13.40
N SER A 354 6.34 10.20 -13.20
CA SER A 354 5.79 11.52 -13.42
C SER A 354 5.98 12.38 -12.18
N PHE A 355 6.18 13.68 -12.33
CA PHE A 355 6.22 14.60 -11.21
C PHE A 355 4.79 15.11 -10.93
N HIS A 356 4.34 15.06 -9.68
CA HIS A 356 3.03 15.58 -9.26
C HIS A 356 3.16 16.57 -8.09
N CYS A 357 2.39 17.65 -8.13
CA CYS A 357 2.32 18.59 -7.01
C CYS A 357 0.98 19.32 -6.96
N GLN A 358 0.41 19.42 -5.76
CA GLN A 358 -0.88 20.08 -5.55
C GLN A 358 -0.84 21.58 -5.85
N MET A 359 0.24 22.27 -5.48
CA MET A 359 0.40 23.71 -5.69
C MET A 359 1.81 24.05 -6.14
N VAL A 360 1.93 24.69 -7.30
CA VAL A 360 3.19 25.19 -7.86
C VAL A 360 3.03 26.66 -8.21
N GLY A 361 3.99 27.50 -7.84
CA GLY A 361 3.89 28.92 -8.18
C GLY A 361 4.95 29.80 -7.54
N THR A 362 4.76 31.11 -7.63
CA THR A 362 5.71 32.13 -7.13
C THR A 362 5.56 32.42 -5.63
N SER A 363 4.51 31.92 -4.97
CA SER A 363 4.28 32.13 -3.54
C SER A 363 5.24 31.33 -2.67
N ASN A 364 5.69 31.94 -1.57
CA ASN A 364 6.52 31.28 -0.55
C ASN A 364 5.78 30.17 0.23
N LEU A 365 4.45 30.13 0.15
CA LEU A 365 3.63 29.14 0.82
C LEU A 365 3.48 27.85 0.01
N TYR A 366 3.87 27.86 -1.27
CA TYR A 366 3.72 26.70 -2.12
C TYR A 366 4.88 25.71 -1.95
N PRO A 367 4.59 24.39 -1.90
CA PRO A 367 5.63 23.37 -1.75
C PRO A 367 6.66 23.40 -2.88
N ALA A 368 6.18 23.61 -4.11
CA ALA A 368 6.97 23.72 -5.31
C ALA A 368 7.07 25.20 -5.73
N ARG A 369 8.23 25.80 -5.46
CA ARG A 369 8.43 27.24 -5.63
C ARG A 369 9.12 27.57 -6.95
N LEU A 370 8.56 28.56 -7.65
CA LEU A 370 9.13 29.20 -8.82
C LEU A 370 9.84 30.48 -8.39
N ASP A 371 11.17 30.39 -8.26
CA ASP A 371 12.04 31.49 -7.86
C ASP A 371 12.26 32.47 -9.01
N ARG A 372 11.92 33.74 -8.80
CA ARG A 372 12.21 34.80 -9.79
C ARG A 372 13.73 34.96 -9.93
N ASP A 373 14.28 34.82 -11.15
CA ASP A 373 15.71 35.04 -11.37
C ASP A 373 16.04 36.51 -11.01
N PRO A 374 16.92 36.77 -10.04
CA PRO A 374 17.23 38.13 -9.60
C PRO A 374 17.85 39.00 -10.69
N ARG A 375 18.45 38.39 -11.73
CA ARG A 375 19.03 39.09 -12.89
C ARG A 375 17.97 39.55 -13.89
N ASN A 376 16.75 39.04 -13.77
CA ASN A 376 15.67 39.32 -14.69
C ASN A 376 14.62 40.21 -14.01
N SER A 377 14.58 41.50 -14.39
CA SER A 377 13.61 42.45 -13.85
C SER A 377 12.17 42.11 -14.25
N GLU A 378 11.96 41.48 -15.42
CA GLU A 378 10.63 41.13 -15.92
C GLU A 378 9.97 40.02 -15.09
N ALA A 379 10.75 39.12 -14.48
CA ALA A 379 10.21 38.07 -13.61
C ALA A 379 9.42 38.62 -12.41
N LYS A 380 9.64 39.89 -12.01
CA LYS A 380 8.88 40.54 -10.93
C LYS A 380 7.45 40.92 -11.33
N ASN A 381 7.20 41.07 -12.63
CA ASN A 381 5.91 41.47 -13.17
C ASN A 381 4.92 40.31 -13.27
N TRP A 382 5.38 39.08 -13.05
CA TRP A 382 4.63 37.87 -13.29
C TRP A 382 4.51 37.04 -12.01
N ASP A 383 3.30 36.60 -11.73
CA ASP A 383 3.01 35.56 -10.77
C ASP A 383 2.37 34.37 -11.46
N VAL A 384 2.76 33.18 -11.04
CA VAL A 384 2.37 31.92 -11.66
C VAL A 384 1.66 31.07 -10.62
N PHE A 385 0.52 30.50 -11.01
CA PHE A 385 -0.31 29.67 -10.16
C PHE A 385 -0.73 28.41 -10.93
N LEU A 386 -0.18 27.27 -10.54
CA LEU A 386 -0.61 25.97 -11.03
C LEU A 386 -1.14 25.13 -9.87
N SER A 387 -2.30 24.51 -10.07
CA SER A 387 -2.90 23.55 -9.14
C SER A 387 -2.92 22.16 -9.74
N ASN A 388 -2.70 21.14 -8.90
CA ASN A 388 -2.60 19.72 -9.28
C ASN A 388 -1.77 19.51 -10.56
N LEU A 389 -0.57 20.08 -10.57
CA LEU A 389 0.36 19.95 -11.68
C LEU A 389 0.88 18.51 -11.73
N GLN A 390 0.74 17.87 -12.89
CA GLN A 390 1.41 16.62 -13.22
C GLN A 390 2.15 16.76 -14.55
N ILE A 391 3.45 16.47 -14.56
CA ILE A 391 4.29 16.61 -15.76
C ILE A 391 5.28 15.44 -15.87
N GLN A 392 5.45 14.94 -17.09
CA GLN A 392 6.43 13.91 -17.42
C GLN A 392 7.04 14.23 -18.79
N GLY A 393 8.36 14.33 -18.87
CA GLY A 393 9.08 14.64 -20.12
C GLY A 393 9.91 13.48 -20.68
N PHE A 394 10.10 12.40 -19.92
CA PHE A 394 10.96 11.28 -20.31
C PHE A 394 10.28 9.94 -20.07
N ASN A 395 10.64 8.95 -20.88
CA ASN A 395 10.26 7.54 -20.74
C ASN A 395 8.74 7.30 -20.60
N ILE A 396 7.94 7.93 -21.46
CA ILE A 396 6.49 7.78 -21.46
C ILE A 396 6.10 6.49 -22.18
N ILE A 397 5.24 5.70 -21.54
CA ILE A 397 4.74 4.43 -22.06
C ILE A 397 3.23 4.54 -22.26
N ASN A 398 2.73 4.08 -23.41
CA ASN A 398 1.28 4.02 -23.73
C ASN A 398 0.52 5.37 -23.64
N ASN A 399 1.18 6.52 -23.84
CA ASN A 399 0.56 7.84 -23.71
C ASN A 399 -0.14 8.07 -22.35
N GLN A 400 0.38 7.45 -21.28
CA GLN A 400 -0.15 7.58 -19.92
C GLN A 400 0.95 8.02 -18.96
N PHE A 401 0.57 8.76 -17.92
CA PHE A 401 1.48 9.11 -16.84
C PHE A 401 1.96 7.84 -16.13
N SER A 402 3.26 7.78 -15.89
CA SER A 402 3.86 6.79 -15.01
C SER A 402 3.59 7.15 -13.55
N TYR A 403 4.04 6.29 -12.62
CA TYR A 403 3.85 6.50 -11.19
C TYR A 403 4.21 7.92 -10.76
N ALA A 404 3.35 8.57 -9.96
CA ALA A 404 3.51 9.95 -9.56
C ALA A 404 4.48 10.09 -8.37
N SER A 405 5.49 10.92 -8.53
CA SER A 405 6.40 11.37 -7.48
C SER A 405 5.93 12.73 -6.97
N ASP A 406 5.39 12.75 -5.77
CA ASP A 406 4.86 13.96 -5.15
C ASP A 406 5.96 14.93 -4.71
N CYS A 407 5.66 16.22 -4.78
CA CYS A 407 6.56 17.31 -4.36
C CYS A 407 6.75 17.43 -2.83
N THR A 408 5.84 16.85 -2.04
CA THR A 408 5.91 16.86 -0.58
C THR A 408 6.23 15.48 -0.05
N GLY A 409 7.31 15.38 0.72
CA GLY A 409 7.60 14.17 1.49
C GLY A 409 6.62 13.98 2.65
N PHE A 410 6.47 12.74 3.13
CA PHE A 410 5.60 12.39 4.25
C PHE A 410 5.87 13.21 5.53
N PHE A 411 7.14 13.52 5.78
CA PHE A 411 7.56 14.31 6.92
C PHE A 411 8.49 15.42 6.47
N THR A 412 8.18 16.65 6.89
CA THR A 412 9.08 17.77 6.67
C THR A 412 10.30 17.65 7.57
N PRO A 413 11.44 18.28 7.21
CA PRO A 413 12.62 18.31 8.09
C PRO A 413 12.29 18.81 9.51
N GLY A 414 11.38 19.78 9.63
CA GLY A 414 10.93 20.27 10.94
C GLY A 414 10.20 19.22 11.77
N ILE A 415 9.32 18.42 11.15
CA ILE A 415 8.63 17.32 11.84
C ILE A 415 9.64 16.26 12.27
N TRP A 416 10.62 15.93 11.41
CA TRP A 416 11.68 14.98 11.78
C TRP A 416 12.50 15.45 12.99
N MET A 417 12.92 16.71 13.00
CA MET A 417 13.67 17.26 14.13
C MET A 417 12.83 17.25 15.41
N GLY A 418 11.53 17.58 15.34
CA GLY A 418 10.61 17.53 16.46
C GLY A 418 10.35 16.11 16.97
N LEU A 419 10.14 15.15 16.06
CA LEU A 419 9.87 13.76 16.39
C LEU A 419 11.09 13.09 17.04
N VAL A 420 12.27 13.27 16.46
CA VAL A 420 13.52 12.71 17.01
C VAL A 420 13.81 13.28 18.39
N THR A 421 13.69 14.60 18.57
CA THR A 421 13.92 15.24 19.87
C THR A 421 12.90 14.81 20.91
N SER A 422 11.62 14.70 20.55
CA SER A 422 10.57 14.23 21.45
C SER A 422 10.79 12.80 21.91
N ILE A 423 11.21 11.91 21.01
CA ILE A 423 11.54 10.51 21.35
C ILE A 423 12.70 10.44 22.34
N ILE A 424 13.75 11.25 22.13
CA ILE A 424 14.90 11.29 23.05
C ILE A 424 14.48 11.78 24.44
N LEU A 425 13.72 12.87 24.52
CA LEU A 425 13.24 13.41 25.80
C LEU A 425 12.30 12.43 26.52
N LEU A 426 11.43 11.76 25.77
CA LEU A 426 10.55 10.73 26.32
C LEU A 426 11.35 9.56 26.86
N TRP A 427 12.40 9.13 26.17
CA TRP A 427 13.29 8.07 26.65
C TRP A 427 13.97 8.46 27.98
N ILE A 428 14.53 9.66 28.07
CA ILE A 428 15.13 10.19 29.32
C ILE A 428 14.09 10.26 30.44
N LEU A 429 12.88 10.74 30.15
CA LEU A 429 11.80 10.84 31.12
C LEU A 429 11.37 9.45 31.63
N THR A 430 11.20 8.48 30.74
CA THR A 430 10.83 7.11 31.11
C THR A 430 11.91 6.46 31.96
N TYR A 431 13.19 6.69 31.66
CA TYR A 431 14.30 6.24 32.49
C TYR A 431 14.27 6.88 33.88
N GLY A 432 14.03 8.19 33.96
CA GLY A 432 13.89 8.91 35.23
C GLY A 432 12.73 8.37 36.08
N ILE A 433 11.57 8.14 35.48
CA ILE A 433 10.39 7.56 36.16
C ILE A 433 10.71 6.13 36.62
N HIS A 434 11.39 5.33 35.78
CA HIS A 434 11.77 3.98 36.13
C HIS A 434 12.68 3.95 37.38
N MET A 435 13.68 4.83 37.45
CA MET A 435 14.55 4.96 38.64
C MET A 435 13.78 5.39 39.89
N ILE A 436 12.82 6.32 39.76
CA ILE A 436 11.98 6.74 40.89
C ILE A 436 11.09 5.59 41.38
N MET A 437 10.51 4.79 40.47
CA MET A 437 9.70 3.63 40.83
C MET A 437 10.50 2.55 41.57
N GLN A 438 11.82 2.49 41.38
CA GLN A 438 12.70 1.55 42.08
C GLN A 438 13.18 2.07 43.44
N LEU A 439 12.80 3.27 43.87
CA LEU A 439 13.14 3.76 45.20
C LEU A 439 12.38 2.96 46.27
N THR A 440 13.07 2.01 46.90
CA THR A 440 12.56 1.28 48.06
C THR A 440 12.81 2.09 49.33
N THR A 441 11.79 2.25 50.18
CA THR A 441 11.95 2.81 51.52
C THR A 441 12.70 1.83 52.43
N ASN A 442 13.48 2.33 53.38
CA ASN A 442 14.12 1.47 54.37
C ASN A 442 13.06 0.75 55.22
N ASN A 443 13.22 -0.56 55.40
CA ASN A 443 12.23 -1.38 56.10
C ASN A 443 12.20 -1.16 57.62
N ARG A 444 13.23 -0.54 58.20
CA ARG A 444 13.35 -0.36 59.65
C ARG A 444 14.11 0.92 59.97
N PHE A 445 13.63 1.64 60.96
CA PHE A 445 14.30 2.78 61.58
C PHE A 445 14.80 2.34 62.96
N ASP A 446 15.96 2.84 63.40
CA ASP A 446 16.42 2.64 64.78
C ASP A 446 15.56 3.48 65.71
N ASP A 447 14.85 2.82 66.63
CA ASP A 447 14.08 3.46 67.68
C ASP A 447 15.02 3.77 68.86
N PRO A 448 15.18 5.05 69.29
CA PRO A 448 16.05 5.43 70.39
C PRO A 448 15.64 4.82 71.75
N LYS A 449 14.44 4.25 71.87
CA LYS A 449 13.97 3.54 73.07
C LYS A 449 13.98 2.01 72.92
N GLY A 450 14.26 1.49 71.73
CA GLY A 450 14.40 0.05 71.46
C GLY A 450 15.86 -0.40 71.51
N PRO A 451 16.13 -1.72 71.57
CA PRO A 451 17.48 -2.25 71.45
C PRO A 451 18.06 -1.89 70.07
N ALA A 452 19.29 -1.35 70.07
CA ALA A 452 19.98 -0.89 68.86
C ALA A 452 20.13 -2.03 67.85
N LEU A 453 19.94 -1.71 66.56
CA LEU A 453 20.21 -2.63 65.47
C LEU A 453 21.68 -3.07 65.46
N SER A 454 21.94 -4.37 65.60
CA SER A 454 23.29 -4.93 65.38
C SER A 454 23.53 -5.08 63.88
N VAL A 455 24.39 -4.24 63.32
CA VAL A 455 24.91 -4.41 61.95
C VAL A 455 25.80 -5.65 61.94
N PRO A 456 25.53 -6.69 61.14
CA PRO A 456 26.49 -7.78 61.00
C PRO A 456 27.74 -7.22 60.32
N GLN A 457 28.85 -7.15 61.05
CA GLN A 457 30.16 -6.92 60.46
C GLN A 457 30.60 -8.22 59.80
N THR A 458 30.29 -8.36 58.52
CA THR A 458 30.94 -9.32 57.64
C THR A 458 31.68 -8.53 56.57
N GLU A 459 32.96 -8.90 56.40
CA GLU A 459 33.95 -8.37 55.44
C GLU A 459 33.41 -8.02 54.05
#